data_AF-A0ABD0TNU4-F1
#
_entry.id   AF-A0ABD0TNU4-F1
#
_cell.length_a   1.000
_cell.length_b   1.000
_cell.length_c   1.000
_cell.angle_alpha   90.00
_cell.angle_beta   90.00
_cell.angle_gamma   90.00
#
_symmetry.space_group_name_H-M   'P 1'
#
loop_
_entity.id
_entity.type
_entity.pdbx_description
1 polymer ?
#
loop_
_entity_poly.entity_id
_entity_poly.type
_entity_poly.pdbx_seq_one_letter_code
_entity_poly.pdbx_strand_id
1 'polypeptide(L)'
;MHEVDIEISLMNGYRIPLSVSSTDTSSTILDIACNYINLPKELTKYFSLYLFNWSCAKDGQPSMKKLEDYESPYISQKYVRPEDKIVLRKSYWDPCYDVDLMIDRVSLDLLYLQVIEEIDLGWIVADSQTKDILSAYEAKKQKREYIELAKTLRHYGRIPAGEALTDSANVGDSSEGSCRVRVSLASKELTVTSVTHPTREQKFKVTRMRCWRITTLHAMERPQTNGHGSLLEESNKNFELSFEYLVSKDNLKWITLKTEHATFISVCLQSIVDELMRQKNGTGPVSPRYLKRGSLTYVRRDGSSQLITPSSSSDTLSSANGDSYTSGSSREIFSVQKLAEKFSSVAFKSGRDCVENNAFEAIGDEEL
;
A
#
# COMPACT_ATOMS: atom_id res chain seq x y z
N MET A 1 -24.38 15.56 9.25
CA MET A 1 -23.69 14.83 8.16
C MET A 1 -23.60 15.81 7.00
N HIS A 2 -22.40 16.21 6.60
CA HIS A 2 -22.21 17.26 5.60
C HIS A 2 -21.94 16.64 4.23
N GLU A 3 -22.66 17.13 3.22
CA GLU A 3 -22.38 16.83 1.82
C GLU A 3 -21.12 17.62 1.41
N VAL A 4 -20.22 16.94 0.72
CA VAL A 4 -18.91 17.46 0.32
C VAL A 4 -18.54 16.94 -1.05
N ASP A 5 -17.84 17.77 -1.82
CA ASP A 5 -17.25 17.37 -3.08
C ASP A 5 -15.90 16.69 -2.84
N ILE A 6 -15.69 15.57 -3.53
CA ILE A 6 -14.44 14.82 -3.55
C ILE A 6 -14.09 14.42 -4.99
N GLU A 7 -12.80 14.37 -5.30
CA GLU A 7 -12.30 13.92 -6.61
C GLU A 7 -11.62 12.56 -6.46
N ILE A 8 -12.08 11.58 -7.24
CA ILE A 8 -11.43 10.27 -7.38
C ILE A 8 -10.70 10.25 -8.72
N SER A 9 -9.39 10.07 -8.70
CA SER A 9 -8.58 10.01 -9.91
C SER A 9 -8.48 8.59 -10.46
N LEU A 10 -8.37 8.47 -11.77
CA LEU A 10 -7.84 7.29 -12.45
C LEU A 10 -6.30 7.39 -12.55
N MET A 11 -5.64 6.29 -12.91
CA MET A 11 -4.17 6.25 -12.99
C MET A 11 -3.58 7.23 -14.02
N ASN A 12 -4.33 7.60 -15.06
CA ASN A 12 -3.92 8.62 -16.03
C ASN A 12 -4.24 10.07 -15.62
N GLY A 13 -4.71 10.29 -14.39
CA GLY A 13 -5.06 11.60 -13.87
C GLY A 13 -6.46 12.11 -14.24
N TYR A 14 -7.27 11.35 -15.00
CA TYR A 14 -8.68 11.68 -15.21
C TYR A 14 -9.40 11.71 -13.86
N ARG A 15 -10.26 12.72 -13.65
CA ARG A 15 -10.92 12.95 -12.35
C ARG A 15 -12.41 12.66 -12.45
N ILE A 16 -12.90 11.90 -11.47
CA ILE A 16 -14.31 11.59 -11.24
C ILE A 16 -14.78 12.48 -10.09
N PRO A 17 -15.51 13.58 -10.37
CA PRO A 17 -16.06 14.44 -9.33
C PRO A 17 -17.29 13.76 -8.70
N LEU A 18 -17.33 13.65 -7.38
CA LEU A 18 -18.43 13.05 -6.63
C LEU A 18 -18.90 14.01 -5.54
N SER A 19 -20.23 14.10 -5.36
CA SER A 19 -20.84 14.68 -4.16
C SER A 19 -21.23 13.55 -3.20
N VAL A 20 -20.62 13.52 -2.01
CA VAL A 20 -20.75 12.43 -1.04
C VAL A 20 -20.90 12.95 0.38
N SER A 21 -21.20 12.09 1.34
CA SER A 21 -21.07 12.47 2.74
C SER A 21 -19.60 12.52 3.15
N SER A 22 -19.23 13.53 3.96
CA SER A 22 -17.92 13.64 4.60
C SER A 22 -17.51 12.42 5.44
N THR A 23 -18.47 11.57 5.82
CA THR A 23 -18.27 10.36 6.63
C THR A 23 -18.57 9.07 5.86
N ASP A 24 -18.81 9.13 4.55
CA ASP A 24 -18.95 7.92 3.75
C ASP A 24 -17.63 7.13 3.75
N THR A 25 -17.78 5.81 3.84
CA THR A 25 -16.64 4.89 3.93
C THR A 25 -15.94 4.71 2.58
N SER A 26 -14.70 4.21 2.60
CA SER A 26 -13.95 3.85 1.40
C SER A 26 -14.73 2.89 0.50
N SER A 27 -15.42 1.90 1.08
CA SER A 27 -16.26 0.95 0.35
C SER A 27 -17.44 1.63 -0.32
N THR A 28 -18.11 2.56 0.38
CA THR A 28 -19.23 3.33 -0.16
C THR A 28 -18.79 4.24 -1.31
N ILE A 29 -17.69 4.96 -1.14
CA ILE A 29 -17.17 5.86 -2.19
C ILE A 29 -16.66 5.05 -3.38
N LEU A 30 -16.05 3.89 -3.16
CA LEU A 30 -15.67 2.98 -4.24
C LEU A 30 -16.89 2.56 -5.09
N ASP A 31 -17.96 2.12 -4.44
CA ASP A 31 -19.20 1.74 -5.14
C ASP A 31 -19.76 2.90 -5.97
N ILE A 32 -19.80 4.12 -5.41
CA ILE A 32 -20.26 5.33 -6.12
C ILE A 32 -19.36 5.62 -7.33
N ALA A 33 -18.04 5.59 -7.16
CA ALA A 33 -17.07 5.85 -8.23
C ALA A 33 -17.16 4.81 -9.35
N CYS A 34 -17.25 3.52 -9.01
CA CYS A 34 -17.40 2.43 -9.97
C CYS A 34 -18.72 2.54 -10.75
N ASN A 35 -19.82 2.86 -10.07
CA ASN A 35 -21.11 3.10 -10.73
C ASN A 35 -21.04 4.31 -11.68
N TYR A 36 -20.35 5.38 -11.29
CA TYR A 36 -20.20 6.58 -12.12
C TYR A 36 -19.53 6.28 -13.47
N ILE A 37 -18.52 5.40 -13.48
CA ILE A 37 -17.84 4.97 -14.71
C ILE A 37 -18.50 3.75 -15.39
N ASN A 38 -19.67 3.31 -14.91
CA ASN A 38 -20.39 2.14 -15.40
C ASN A 38 -19.58 0.82 -15.33
N LEU A 39 -18.73 0.67 -14.31
CA LEU A 39 -18.07 -0.61 -14.05
C LEU A 39 -19.11 -1.64 -13.56
N PRO A 40 -19.17 -2.85 -14.15
CA PRO A 40 -20.05 -3.92 -13.66
C PRO A 40 -19.80 -4.24 -12.18
N LYS A 41 -20.88 -4.42 -11.41
CA LYS A 41 -20.82 -4.55 -9.95
C LYS A 41 -20.00 -5.76 -9.48
N GLU A 42 -20.03 -6.84 -10.26
CA GLU A 42 -19.25 -8.05 -10.05
C GLU A 42 -17.73 -7.83 -10.19
N LEU A 43 -17.32 -6.75 -10.87
CA LEU A 43 -15.91 -6.39 -11.06
C LEU A 43 -15.40 -5.39 -10.01
N THR A 44 -16.28 -4.72 -9.25
CA THR A 44 -15.86 -3.80 -8.17
C THR A 44 -14.92 -4.45 -7.17
N LYS A 45 -15.06 -5.76 -6.92
CA LYS A 45 -14.22 -6.56 -6.01
C LYS A 45 -12.73 -6.61 -6.36
N TYR A 46 -12.37 -6.27 -7.60
CA TYR A 46 -10.98 -6.23 -8.05
C TYR A 46 -10.32 -4.87 -7.83
N PHE A 47 -11.07 -3.85 -7.39
CA PHE A 47 -10.58 -2.48 -7.24
C PHE A 47 -10.64 -2.02 -5.79
N SER A 48 -9.87 -1.00 -5.47
CA SER A 48 -9.94 -0.28 -4.20
C SER A 48 -9.52 1.16 -4.39
N LEU A 49 -9.79 1.99 -3.37
CA LEU A 49 -9.30 3.35 -3.31
C LEU A 49 -7.95 3.39 -2.61
N TYR A 50 -7.04 4.17 -3.17
CA TYR A 50 -5.70 4.39 -2.64
C TYR A 50 -5.43 5.86 -2.49
N LEU A 51 -4.74 6.28 -1.43
CA LEU A 51 -3.99 7.52 -1.46
C LEU A 51 -2.72 7.27 -2.29
N PHE A 52 -2.49 8.08 -3.32
CA PHE A 52 -1.38 7.89 -4.27
C PHE A 52 -0.59 9.17 -4.49
N ASN A 53 0.74 9.05 -4.54
CA ASN A 53 1.69 10.14 -4.77
C ASN A 53 2.57 9.84 -6.00
N TRP A 54 2.33 10.54 -7.10
CA TRP A 54 3.13 10.36 -8.34
C TRP A 54 4.60 10.75 -8.19
N SER A 55 4.91 11.74 -7.35
CA SER A 55 6.31 12.14 -7.14
C SER A 55 7.09 11.01 -6.45
N CYS A 56 6.54 10.45 -5.37
CA CYS A 56 7.13 9.26 -4.73
C CYS A 56 7.19 8.06 -5.68
N ALA A 57 6.18 7.90 -6.55
CA ALA A 57 6.13 6.79 -7.50
C ALA A 57 7.27 6.84 -8.52
N LYS A 58 7.61 8.05 -9.01
CA LYS A 58 8.73 8.30 -9.92
C LYS A 58 10.08 8.02 -9.27
N ASP A 59 10.19 8.29 -7.97
CA ASP A 59 11.41 8.05 -7.19
C ASP A 59 11.55 6.59 -6.70
N GLY A 60 10.61 5.71 -7.10
CA GLY A 60 10.58 4.30 -6.68
C GLY A 60 10.31 4.11 -5.18
N GLN A 61 9.82 5.15 -4.50
CA GLN A 61 9.46 5.15 -3.09
C GLN A 61 8.04 4.58 -2.91
N PRO A 62 7.68 4.16 -1.67
CA PRO A 62 6.29 3.87 -1.36
C PRO A 62 5.40 5.07 -1.69
N SER A 63 4.54 4.87 -2.68
CA SER A 63 3.74 5.93 -3.28
C SER A 63 2.25 5.74 -3.04
N MET A 64 1.85 4.65 -2.39
CA MET A 64 0.45 4.35 -2.21
C MET A 64 0.10 3.81 -0.83
N LYS A 65 -1.12 4.08 -0.38
CA LYS A 65 -1.73 3.46 0.80
C LYS A 65 -3.18 3.13 0.46
N LYS A 66 -3.54 1.86 0.57
CA LYS A 66 -4.94 1.43 0.45
C LYS A 66 -5.77 2.11 1.56
N LEU A 67 -6.94 2.62 1.19
CA LEU A 67 -7.90 3.13 2.15
C LEU A 67 -8.75 1.95 2.64
N GLU A 68 -8.71 1.70 3.94
CA GLU A 68 -9.45 0.59 4.54
C GLU A 68 -10.96 0.87 4.57
N ASP A 69 -11.76 -0.20 4.67
CA ASP A 69 -13.24 -0.12 4.64
C ASP A 69 -13.83 0.79 5.71
N TYR A 70 -13.14 1.00 6.83
CA TYR A 70 -13.60 1.89 7.91
C TYR A 70 -13.16 3.35 7.75
N GLU A 71 -12.26 3.64 6.82
CA GLU A 71 -11.78 5.00 6.59
C GLU A 71 -12.81 5.82 5.80
N SER A 72 -12.84 7.14 6.03
CA SER A 72 -13.51 8.08 5.14
C SER A 72 -12.47 8.69 4.21
N PRO A 73 -12.53 8.44 2.89
CA PRO A 73 -11.60 9.03 1.93
C PRO A 73 -11.51 10.57 2.04
N TYR A 74 -12.63 11.25 2.25
CA TYR A 74 -12.66 12.70 2.43
C TYR A 74 -11.87 13.15 3.66
N ILE A 75 -12.01 12.44 4.78
CA ILE A 75 -11.28 12.76 6.01
C ILE A 75 -9.80 12.39 5.83
N SER A 76 -9.50 11.19 5.34
CA SER A 76 -8.12 10.72 5.12
C SER A 76 -7.33 11.67 4.21
N GLN A 77 -7.96 12.25 3.18
CA GLN A 77 -7.31 13.22 2.29
C GLN A 77 -6.92 14.54 2.98
N LYS A 78 -7.55 14.91 4.10
CA LYS A 78 -7.20 16.15 4.84
C LYS A 78 -5.93 16.04 5.67
N TYR A 79 -5.48 14.81 5.94
CA TYR A 79 -4.31 14.56 6.81
C TYR A 79 -3.05 14.17 6.02
N VAL A 80 -3.16 14.02 4.70
CA VAL A 80 -2.04 13.68 3.81
C VAL A 80 -1.42 14.91 3.16
N ARG A 81 -0.40 14.69 2.33
CA ARG A 81 0.21 15.75 1.54
C ARG A 81 -0.79 16.27 0.50
N PRO A 82 -0.78 17.56 0.15
CA PRO A 82 -1.67 18.11 -0.89
C PRO A 82 -1.55 17.41 -2.26
N GLU A 83 -0.39 16.82 -2.54
CA GLU A 83 -0.10 16.08 -3.76
C GLU A 83 -0.71 14.67 -3.76
N ASP A 84 -1.03 14.12 -2.59
CA ASP A 84 -1.64 12.80 -2.45
C ASP A 84 -3.09 12.85 -2.97
N LYS A 85 -3.39 12.03 -3.98
CA LYS A 85 -4.73 11.93 -4.57
C LYS A 85 -5.38 10.62 -4.21
N ILE A 86 -6.70 10.62 -4.10
CA ILE A 86 -7.46 9.38 -4.00
C ILE A 86 -7.56 8.80 -5.41
N VAL A 87 -7.11 7.57 -5.59
CA VAL A 87 -7.02 6.89 -6.88
C VAL A 87 -7.79 5.59 -6.84
N LEU A 88 -8.59 5.35 -7.89
CA LEU A 88 -9.19 4.05 -8.17
C LEU A 88 -8.14 3.16 -8.85
N ARG A 89 -7.76 2.04 -8.23
CA ARG A 89 -6.73 1.13 -8.73
C ARG A 89 -7.12 -0.33 -8.51
N LYS A 90 -6.61 -1.23 -9.37
CA LYS A 90 -6.69 -2.68 -9.13
C LYS A 90 -6.06 -3.03 -7.77
N SER A 91 -6.66 -3.97 -7.04
CA SER A 91 -6.33 -4.30 -5.63
C SER A 91 -6.15 -5.80 -5.41
N TYR A 92 -5.29 -6.42 -6.22
CA TYR A 92 -4.87 -7.80 -6.10
C TYR A 92 -3.40 -7.97 -6.52
N TRP A 93 -2.77 -9.03 -6.03
CA TRP A 93 -1.35 -9.32 -6.30
C TRP A 93 -1.16 -10.33 -7.43
N ASP A 94 -2.07 -11.28 -7.57
CA ASP A 94 -1.98 -12.35 -8.57
C ASP A 94 -2.44 -11.86 -9.97
N PRO A 95 -1.54 -11.79 -10.97
CA PRO A 95 -1.89 -11.35 -12.32
C PRO A 95 -2.90 -12.25 -13.02
N CYS A 96 -3.15 -13.48 -12.53
CA CYS A 96 -4.15 -14.34 -13.15
C CYS A 96 -5.55 -13.70 -13.16
N TYR A 97 -5.85 -12.81 -12.21
CA TYR A 97 -7.12 -12.09 -12.15
C TYR A 97 -7.28 -11.04 -13.25
N ASP A 98 -6.20 -10.66 -13.95
CA ASP A 98 -6.30 -9.73 -15.08
C ASP A 98 -7.21 -10.30 -16.19
N VAL A 99 -7.29 -11.63 -16.33
CA VAL A 99 -8.15 -12.27 -17.35
C VAL A 99 -9.63 -11.93 -17.16
N ASP A 100 -10.08 -11.80 -15.90
CA ASP A 100 -11.47 -11.45 -15.58
C ASP A 100 -11.75 -9.99 -15.97
N LEU A 101 -10.78 -9.09 -15.70
CA LEU A 101 -10.88 -7.68 -16.04
C LEU A 101 -10.80 -7.42 -17.54
N MET A 102 -10.09 -8.27 -18.28
CA MET A 102 -9.92 -8.11 -19.71
C MET A 102 -11.17 -8.50 -20.51
N ILE A 103 -12.23 -9.02 -19.89
CA ILE A 103 -13.48 -9.40 -20.58
C ILE A 103 -14.38 -8.17 -20.79
N ASP A 104 -14.57 -7.34 -19.78
CA ASP A 104 -15.38 -6.13 -19.84
C ASP A 104 -14.59 -4.91 -20.35
N ARG A 105 -15.28 -4.01 -21.04
CA ARG A 105 -14.66 -2.83 -21.68
C ARG A 105 -14.17 -1.82 -20.65
N VAL A 106 -14.92 -1.56 -19.58
CA VAL A 106 -14.58 -0.54 -18.58
C VAL A 106 -13.40 -1.03 -17.74
N SER A 107 -13.44 -2.27 -17.26
CA SER A 107 -12.31 -2.85 -16.53
C SER A 107 -11.06 -3.01 -17.38
N LEU A 108 -11.20 -3.37 -18.67
CA LEU A 108 -10.07 -3.39 -19.60
C LEU A 108 -9.43 -2.01 -19.74
N ASP A 109 -10.25 -0.96 -19.84
CA ASP A 109 -9.77 0.42 -19.92
C ASP A 109 -9.03 0.83 -18.64
N LEU A 110 -9.57 0.51 -17.45
CA LEU A 110 -8.91 0.79 -16.18
C LEU A 110 -7.56 0.08 -16.05
N LEU A 111 -7.52 -1.22 -16.39
CA LEU A 111 -6.28 -2.00 -16.35
C LEU A 111 -5.26 -1.46 -17.37
N TYR A 112 -5.70 -1.14 -18.59
CA TYR A 112 -4.86 -0.57 -19.64
C TYR A 112 -4.21 0.75 -19.21
N LEU A 113 -5.00 1.68 -18.66
CA LEU A 113 -4.49 2.97 -18.16
C LEU A 113 -3.48 2.78 -17.02
N GLN A 114 -3.72 1.81 -16.14
CA GLN A 114 -2.78 1.51 -15.06
C GLN A 114 -1.46 0.94 -15.62
N VAL A 115 -1.51 0.03 -16.60
CA VAL A 115 -0.31 -0.58 -17.17
C VAL A 115 0.55 0.45 -17.92
N ILE A 116 -0.07 1.37 -18.66
CA ILE A 116 0.67 2.49 -19.28
C ILE A 116 1.43 3.29 -18.22
N GLU A 117 0.72 3.72 -17.16
CA GLU A 117 1.32 4.53 -16.11
C GLU A 117 2.46 3.77 -15.40
N GLU A 118 2.30 2.47 -15.15
CA GLU A 118 3.34 1.63 -14.54
C GLU A 118 4.58 1.46 -15.44
N ILE A 119 4.42 1.47 -16.77
CA ILE A 119 5.54 1.48 -17.72
C ILE A 119 6.23 2.86 -17.72
N ASP A 120 5.46 3.94 -17.73
CA ASP A 120 5.97 5.32 -17.72
C ASP A 120 6.70 5.66 -16.42
N LEU A 121 6.22 5.14 -15.29
CA LEU A 121 6.88 5.23 -13.99
C LEU A 121 8.12 4.30 -13.89
N GLY A 122 8.37 3.44 -14.88
CA GLY A 122 9.46 2.47 -14.87
C GLY A 122 9.28 1.35 -13.84
N TRP A 123 8.05 1.09 -13.41
CA TRP A 123 7.74 -0.03 -12.50
C TRP A 123 7.84 -1.36 -13.26
N ILE A 124 7.38 -1.35 -14.52
CA ILE A 124 7.51 -2.43 -15.51
C ILE A 124 8.69 -2.09 -16.42
N VAL A 125 9.57 -3.07 -16.67
CA VAL A 125 10.77 -2.86 -17.50
C VAL A 125 10.52 -3.36 -18.92
N ALA A 126 10.47 -2.42 -19.86
CA ALA A 126 10.39 -2.67 -21.30
C ALA A 126 11.65 -2.17 -22.00
N ASP A 127 12.27 -2.99 -22.86
CA ASP A 127 13.33 -2.53 -23.75
C ASP A 127 12.79 -1.65 -24.90
N SER A 128 13.70 -1.05 -25.67
CA SER A 128 13.32 -0.12 -26.75
C SER A 128 12.43 -0.77 -27.81
N GLN A 129 12.75 -2.01 -28.22
CA GLN A 129 11.99 -2.71 -29.25
C GLN A 129 10.56 -3.03 -28.77
N THR A 130 10.43 -3.45 -27.52
CA THR A 130 9.14 -3.70 -26.87
C THR A 130 8.32 -2.42 -26.78
N LYS A 131 8.95 -1.28 -26.42
CA LYS A 131 8.27 0.03 -26.38
C LYS A 131 7.73 0.45 -27.74
N ASP A 132 8.45 0.16 -28.83
CA ASP A 132 7.95 0.44 -30.19
C ASP A 132 6.70 -0.39 -30.51
N ILE A 133 6.68 -1.67 -30.12
CA ILE A 133 5.51 -2.54 -30.31
C ILE A 133 4.31 -2.05 -29.46
N LEU A 134 4.55 -1.72 -28.19
CA LEU A 134 3.53 -1.17 -27.30
C LEU A 134 2.95 0.14 -27.85
N SER A 135 3.80 1.03 -28.38
CA SER A 135 3.37 2.27 -29.03
C SER A 135 2.52 2.00 -30.27
N ALA A 136 2.83 0.96 -31.04
CA ALA A 136 2.02 0.55 -32.18
C ALA A 136 0.64 0.01 -31.76
N TYR A 137 0.55 -0.75 -30.67
CA TYR A 137 -0.73 -1.19 -30.11
C TYR A 137 -1.55 -0.01 -29.59
N GLU A 138 -0.92 0.94 -28.91
CA GLU A 138 -1.58 2.15 -28.43
C GLU A 138 -2.18 2.97 -29.59
N ALA A 139 -1.39 3.23 -30.65
CA ALA A 139 -1.85 3.95 -31.84
C ALA A 139 -3.05 3.28 -32.53
N LYS A 140 -3.11 1.94 -32.48
CA LYS A 140 -4.20 1.13 -33.04
C LYS A 140 -5.34 0.86 -32.05
N LYS A 141 -5.23 1.36 -30.81
CA LYS A 141 -6.18 1.12 -29.70
C LYS A 141 -6.36 -0.38 -29.38
N GLN A 142 -5.32 -1.18 -29.57
CA GLN A 142 -5.28 -2.62 -29.28
C GLN A 142 -4.93 -2.86 -27.81
N LYS A 143 -5.89 -2.53 -26.91
CA LYS A 143 -5.67 -2.54 -25.46
C LYS A 143 -5.41 -3.94 -24.89
N ARG A 144 -6.08 -4.97 -25.41
CA ARG A 144 -5.88 -6.36 -24.94
C ARG A 144 -4.47 -6.85 -25.28
N GLU A 145 -4.04 -6.66 -26.52
CA GLU A 145 -2.73 -7.05 -27.00
C GLU A 145 -1.61 -6.28 -26.29
N TYR A 146 -1.84 -5.00 -25.98
CA TYR A 146 -0.94 -4.21 -25.14
C TYR A 146 -0.76 -4.85 -23.76
N ILE A 147 -1.85 -5.18 -23.07
CA ILE A 147 -1.79 -5.79 -21.73
C ILE A 147 -1.17 -7.19 -21.79
N GLU A 148 -1.52 -8.01 -22.78
CA GLU A 148 -0.91 -9.34 -22.92
C GLU A 148 0.60 -9.25 -23.14
N LEU A 149 1.08 -8.31 -23.97
CA LEU A 149 2.51 -8.08 -24.12
C LEU A 149 3.12 -7.61 -22.79
N ALA A 150 2.50 -6.63 -22.12
CA ALA A 150 3.00 -6.10 -20.86
C ALA A 150 3.11 -7.17 -19.75
N LYS A 151 2.18 -8.13 -19.70
CA LYS A 151 2.20 -9.26 -18.75
C LYS A 151 3.42 -10.16 -18.91
N THR A 152 4.04 -10.20 -20.10
CA THR A 152 5.28 -10.95 -20.34
C THR A 152 6.54 -10.22 -19.87
N LEU A 153 6.42 -8.93 -19.53
CA LEU A 153 7.57 -8.10 -19.19
C LEU A 153 8.03 -8.32 -17.76
N ARG A 154 9.33 -8.06 -17.54
CA ARG A 154 9.92 -8.10 -16.22
C ARG A 154 9.26 -7.05 -15.33
N HIS A 155 8.88 -7.49 -14.13
CA HIS A 155 8.25 -6.67 -13.09
C HIS A 155 6.80 -6.26 -13.35
N TYR A 156 6.06 -6.95 -14.22
CA TYR A 156 4.61 -6.77 -14.29
C TYR A 156 3.95 -6.97 -12.91
N GLY A 157 3.09 -6.03 -12.49
CA GLY A 157 2.44 -6.05 -11.18
C GLY A 157 3.33 -5.68 -9.99
N ARG A 158 4.55 -5.18 -10.23
CA ARG A 158 5.49 -4.79 -9.18
C ARG A 158 5.10 -3.49 -8.50
N ILE A 159 5.21 -3.51 -7.17
CA ILE A 159 5.07 -2.35 -6.29
C ILE A 159 6.44 -2.00 -5.68
N PRO A 160 7.04 -0.84 -6.03
CA PRO A 160 8.24 -0.35 -5.38
C PRO A 160 8.00 0.00 -3.91
N ALA A 161 8.98 -0.32 -3.05
CA ALA A 161 8.94 -0.06 -1.63
C ALA A 161 10.17 0.74 -1.13
N GLY A 162 10.81 1.50 -2.03
CA GLY A 162 11.96 2.34 -1.74
C GLY A 162 13.28 1.58 -1.60
N GLU A 163 14.26 2.25 -0.99
CA GLU A 163 15.60 1.70 -0.76
C GLU A 163 15.74 1.16 0.68
N ALA A 164 16.66 0.21 0.84
CA ALA A 164 17.04 -0.34 2.13
C ALA A 164 18.55 -0.64 2.19
N LEU A 165 19.05 -0.89 3.40
CA LEU A 165 20.34 -1.55 3.62
C LEU A 165 20.10 -2.97 4.09
N THR A 166 20.89 -3.91 3.58
CA THR A 166 20.87 -5.30 4.03
C THR A 166 22.27 -5.91 3.91
N ASP A 167 22.48 -7.09 4.48
CA ASP A 167 23.73 -7.84 4.30
C ASP A 167 23.92 -8.19 2.82
N SER A 168 25.13 -7.96 2.30
CA SER A 168 25.55 -8.34 0.94
C SER A 168 25.25 -9.80 0.60
N ALA A 169 25.34 -10.71 1.59
CA ALA A 169 25.01 -12.11 1.41
C ALA A 169 23.53 -12.32 1.02
N ASN A 170 22.62 -11.43 1.43
CA ASN A 170 21.19 -11.52 1.12
C ASN A 170 20.86 -11.18 -0.34
N VAL A 171 21.81 -10.65 -1.11
CA VAL A 171 21.67 -10.39 -2.56
C VAL A 171 22.63 -11.22 -3.41
N GLY A 172 23.16 -12.31 -2.83
CA GLY A 172 24.11 -13.19 -3.51
C GLY A 172 25.47 -12.53 -3.79
N ASP A 173 25.82 -11.47 -3.05
CA ASP A 173 27.13 -10.87 -3.11
C ASP A 173 28.05 -11.53 -2.07
N SER A 174 29.27 -11.88 -2.49
CA SER A 174 30.29 -12.47 -1.62
C SER A 174 31.12 -11.40 -0.89
N SER A 175 30.82 -10.12 -1.10
CA SER A 175 31.44 -9.02 -0.36
C SER A 175 31.01 -9.06 1.11
N GLU A 176 31.95 -8.83 2.03
CA GLU A 176 31.61 -8.67 3.44
C GLU A 176 30.98 -7.30 3.69
N GLY A 177 29.88 -7.29 4.44
CA GLY A 177 29.25 -6.06 4.94
C GLY A 177 27.84 -5.81 4.43
N SER A 178 27.39 -4.56 4.56
CA SER A 178 26.06 -4.15 4.12
C SER A 178 26.09 -3.53 2.73
N CYS A 179 25.10 -3.84 1.91
CA CYS A 179 24.88 -3.21 0.62
C CYS A 179 23.55 -2.43 0.59
N ARG A 180 23.47 -1.49 -0.37
CA ARG A 180 22.24 -0.75 -0.65
C ARG A 180 21.43 -1.45 -1.72
N VAL A 181 20.13 -1.58 -1.46
CA VAL A 181 19.21 -2.34 -2.28
C VAL A 181 17.91 -1.58 -2.51
N ARG A 182 17.23 -1.88 -3.62
CA ARG A 182 15.82 -1.49 -3.84
C ARG A 182 14.93 -2.65 -3.45
N VAL A 183 13.85 -2.35 -2.75
CA VAL A 183 12.85 -3.33 -2.33
C VAL A 183 11.61 -3.17 -3.20
N SER A 184 11.00 -4.29 -3.59
CA SER A 184 9.69 -4.28 -4.23
C SER A 184 8.92 -5.56 -3.99
N LEU A 185 7.60 -5.52 -4.12
CA LEU A 185 6.73 -6.67 -3.94
C LEU A 185 5.93 -6.92 -5.22
N ALA A 186 5.85 -8.19 -5.63
CA ALA A 186 5.10 -8.63 -6.80
C ALA A 186 4.87 -10.14 -6.68
N SER A 187 3.83 -10.69 -7.32
CA SER A 187 3.73 -12.14 -7.56
C SER A 187 3.97 -13.05 -6.34
N LYS A 188 3.48 -12.65 -5.15
CA LYS A 188 3.66 -13.37 -3.87
C LYS A 188 5.11 -13.43 -3.37
N GLU A 189 5.95 -12.50 -3.81
CA GLU A 189 7.38 -12.42 -3.48
C GLU A 189 7.78 -11.01 -3.03
N LEU A 190 8.73 -10.94 -2.10
CA LEU A 190 9.53 -9.73 -1.83
C LEU A 190 10.83 -9.85 -2.60
N THR A 191 11.15 -8.84 -3.39
CA THR A 191 12.34 -8.77 -4.23
C THR A 191 13.28 -7.71 -3.71
N VAL A 192 14.56 -8.05 -3.61
CA VAL A 192 15.65 -7.17 -3.24
C VAL A 192 16.65 -7.10 -4.40
N THR A 193 16.88 -5.90 -4.94
CA THR A 193 17.80 -5.70 -6.07
C THR A 193 18.95 -4.78 -5.66
N SER A 194 20.19 -5.18 -5.91
CA SER A 194 21.35 -4.33 -5.62
C SER A 194 21.30 -3.02 -6.42
N VAL A 195 21.56 -1.90 -5.75
CA VAL A 195 21.65 -0.58 -6.41
C VAL A 195 22.91 -0.49 -7.27
N THR A 196 24.03 -1.07 -6.79
CA THR A 196 25.33 -1.03 -7.49
C THR A 196 25.39 -2.03 -8.63
N HIS A 197 24.71 -3.18 -8.50
CA HIS A 197 24.69 -4.22 -9.53
C HIS A 197 23.25 -4.67 -9.80
N PRO A 198 22.47 -3.94 -10.64
CA PRO A 198 21.05 -4.22 -10.86
C PRO A 198 20.70 -5.61 -11.40
N THR A 199 21.70 -6.34 -11.92
CA THR A 199 21.55 -7.75 -12.33
C THR A 199 21.50 -8.72 -11.15
N ARG A 200 21.96 -8.30 -9.97
CA ARG A 200 21.89 -9.06 -8.72
C ARG A 200 20.57 -8.79 -8.03
N GLU A 201 19.66 -9.74 -8.19
CA GLU A 201 18.32 -9.72 -7.62
C GLU A 201 18.13 -10.99 -6.80
N GLN A 202 17.65 -10.83 -5.56
CA GLN A 202 17.20 -11.93 -4.73
C GLN A 202 15.70 -11.83 -4.51
N LYS A 203 15.01 -12.96 -4.68
CA LYS A 203 13.57 -13.09 -4.48
C LYS A 203 13.30 -13.95 -3.26
N PHE A 204 12.37 -13.49 -2.43
CA PHE A 204 11.92 -14.16 -1.21
C PHE A 204 10.43 -14.46 -1.35
N LYS A 205 10.09 -15.74 -1.49
CA LYS A 205 8.69 -16.19 -1.51
C LYS A 205 8.04 -15.89 -0.17
N VAL A 206 6.88 -15.24 -0.18
CA VAL A 206 6.15 -14.95 1.06
C VAL A 206 5.75 -16.23 1.77
N THR A 207 5.41 -17.31 1.05
CA THR A 207 5.10 -18.62 1.65
C THR A 207 6.25 -19.22 2.47
N ARG A 208 7.51 -18.84 2.18
CA ARG A 208 8.70 -19.30 2.91
C ARG A 208 9.10 -18.38 4.07
N MET A 209 8.36 -17.30 4.32
CA MET A 209 8.56 -16.44 5.49
C MET A 209 7.75 -16.98 6.66
N ARG A 210 8.37 -17.37 7.77
CA ARG A 210 7.64 -17.84 8.97
C ARG A 210 6.90 -16.69 9.66
N CYS A 211 7.59 -15.58 9.83
CA CYS A 211 7.08 -14.39 10.46
C CYS A 211 7.94 -13.18 10.07
N TRP A 212 7.46 -11.98 10.40
CA TRP A 212 8.25 -10.76 10.30
C TRP A 212 7.99 -9.82 11.47
N ARG A 213 8.91 -8.89 11.71
CA ARG A 213 8.80 -7.89 12.77
C ARG A 213 9.34 -6.55 12.31
N ILE A 214 8.83 -5.48 12.90
CA ILE A 214 9.35 -4.13 12.76
C ILE A 214 10.01 -3.72 14.06
N THR A 215 11.25 -3.27 13.99
CA THR A 215 11.99 -2.72 15.14
C THR A 215 12.39 -1.28 14.86
N THR A 216 12.09 -0.40 15.83
CA THR A 216 12.59 0.97 15.80
C THR A 216 13.98 0.99 16.40
N LEU A 217 14.97 1.39 15.62
CA LEU A 217 16.29 1.72 16.16
C LEU A 217 16.17 3.08 16.83
N HIS A 218 16.15 3.08 18.16
CA HIS A 218 16.45 4.31 18.89
C HIS A 218 17.88 4.70 18.52
N ALA A 219 18.06 5.87 17.91
CA ALA A 219 19.38 6.46 17.80
C ALA A 219 19.93 6.57 19.23
N MET A 220 20.90 5.74 19.59
CA MET A 220 21.69 6.00 20.79
C MET A 220 22.32 7.37 20.58
N GLU A 221 22.06 8.25 21.54
CA GLU A 221 22.60 9.60 21.61
C GLU A 221 24.08 9.56 21.22
N ARG A 222 24.44 10.22 20.11
CA ARG A 222 25.84 10.54 19.86
C ARG A 222 26.29 11.44 21.03
N PRO A 223 27.45 11.20 21.67
CA PRO A 223 27.95 12.10 22.69
C PRO A 223 28.05 13.49 22.09
N GLN A 224 27.39 14.46 22.73
CA GLN A 224 27.40 15.84 22.27
C GLN A 224 28.84 16.36 22.19
N THR A 225 29.34 16.55 20.98
CA THR A 225 30.50 17.42 20.76
C THR A 225 29.99 18.84 20.70
N ASN A 226 30.34 19.62 21.72
CA ASN A 226 30.05 21.04 21.86
C ASN A 226 30.13 21.83 20.54
N GLY A 227 29.05 22.53 20.20
CA GLY A 227 29.07 23.58 19.17
C GLY A 227 27.77 23.68 18.39
N HIS A 228 26.95 24.67 18.73
CA HIS A 228 25.87 25.28 17.93
C HIS A 228 25.42 24.49 16.68
N GLY A 229 24.53 23.52 16.86
CA GLY A 229 23.89 22.75 15.79
C GLY A 229 22.36 22.92 15.85
N SER A 230 21.76 23.22 14.70
CA SER A 230 20.34 23.53 14.49
C SER A 230 19.37 22.57 15.20
N LEU A 231 18.37 23.11 15.88
CA LEU A 231 17.27 22.42 16.58
C LEU A 231 16.26 21.78 15.60
N LEU A 232 16.70 21.37 14.41
CA LEU A 232 15.89 20.93 13.26
C LEU A 232 16.50 19.72 12.52
N GLU A 233 17.25 18.85 13.19
CA GLU A 233 17.43 17.49 12.64
C GLU A 233 16.19 16.69 13.03
N GLU A 234 15.27 16.55 12.08
CA GLU A 234 14.20 15.55 12.12
C GLU A 234 14.78 14.24 12.64
N SER A 235 14.18 13.73 13.71
CA SER A 235 14.54 12.43 14.28
C SER A 235 14.45 11.38 13.16
N ASN A 236 15.57 11.06 12.53
CA ASN A 236 15.70 9.98 11.56
C ASN A 236 15.42 8.66 12.30
N LYS A 237 14.14 8.31 12.38
CA LYS A 237 13.70 7.04 12.93
C LYS A 237 14.16 5.97 11.95
N ASN A 238 15.27 5.33 12.29
CA ASN A 238 15.74 4.18 11.53
C ASN A 238 14.83 3.01 11.90
N PHE A 239 14.00 2.57 10.97
CA PHE A 239 13.22 1.35 11.14
C PHE A 239 13.97 0.17 10.51
N GLU A 240 13.76 -1.00 11.07
CA GLU A 240 14.19 -2.26 10.49
C GLU A 240 12.98 -3.16 10.32
N LEU A 241 12.86 -3.78 9.15
CA LEU A 241 11.98 -4.92 8.93
C LEU A 241 12.86 -6.17 8.89
N SER A 242 12.64 -7.09 9.81
CA SER A 242 13.27 -8.40 9.79
C SER A 242 12.22 -9.47 9.53
N PHE A 243 12.51 -10.41 8.62
CA PHE A 243 11.66 -11.58 8.39
C PHE A 243 12.49 -12.85 8.49
N GLU A 244 11.87 -13.90 9.01
CA GLU A 244 12.51 -15.20 9.17
C GLU A 244 12.16 -16.10 7.99
N TYR A 245 13.19 -16.45 7.22
CA TYR A 245 13.04 -17.09 5.93
C TYR A 245 13.55 -18.53 5.98
N LEU A 246 12.75 -19.47 5.49
CA LEU A 246 13.17 -20.86 5.29
C LEU A 246 14.09 -20.91 4.08
N VAL A 247 15.37 -21.20 4.29
CA VAL A 247 16.40 -21.28 3.23
C VAL A 247 16.45 -22.69 2.63
N SER A 248 16.34 -23.70 3.48
CA SER A 248 16.21 -25.11 3.15
C SER A 248 15.46 -25.80 4.28
N LYS A 249 15.08 -27.06 4.10
CA LYS A 249 14.49 -27.89 5.17
C LYS A 249 15.22 -27.68 6.51
N ASP A 250 14.46 -27.34 7.55
CA ASP A 250 14.90 -27.07 8.92
C ASP A 250 15.97 -25.96 9.10
N ASN A 251 16.17 -25.11 8.08
CA ASN A 251 17.15 -24.02 8.10
C ASN A 251 16.47 -22.66 7.91
N LEU A 252 16.12 -22.04 9.04
CA LEU A 252 15.54 -20.70 9.09
C LEU A 252 16.63 -19.65 9.32
N LYS A 253 16.57 -18.54 8.59
CA LYS A 253 17.47 -17.40 8.77
C LYS A 253 16.69 -16.09 8.83
N TRP A 254 17.12 -15.20 9.71
CA TRP A 254 16.61 -13.84 9.74
C TRP A 254 17.28 -12.98 8.68
N ILE A 255 16.46 -12.32 7.88
CA ILE A 255 16.87 -11.37 6.86
C ILE A 255 16.36 -10.00 7.29
N THR A 256 17.26 -9.03 7.39
CA THR A 256 16.96 -7.68 7.90
C THR A 256 17.15 -6.63 6.82
N LEU A 257 16.13 -5.79 6.67
CA LEU A 257 16.10 -4.61 5.81
C LEU A 257 16.06 -3.38 6.72
N LYS A 258 17.12 -2.58 6.71
CA LYS A 258 17.12 -1.26 7.37
C LYS A 258 16.52 -0.25 6.40
N THR A 259 15.32 0.22 6.69
CA THR A 259 14.55 1.08 5.79
C THR A 259 13.52 1.86 6.58
N GLU A 260 13.33 3.13 6.22
CA GLU A 260 12.24 3.95 6.76
C GLU A 260 10.84 3.46 6.33
N HIS A 261 10.76 2.54 5.37
CA HIS A 261 9.51 2.04 4.80
C HIS A 261 9.04 0.70 5.37
N ALA A 262 9.58 0.27 6.51
CA ALA A 262 9.29 -1.03 7.13
C ALA A 262 7.78 -1.29 7.27
N THR A 263 7.01 -0.28 7.70
CA THR A 263 5.55 -0.39 7.86
C THR A 263 4.84 -0.64 6.53
N PHE A 264 5.23 0.06 5.46
CA PHE A 264 4.64 -0.15 4.14
C PHE A 264 4.90 -1.56 3.62
N ILE A 265 6.13 -2.05 3.77
CA ILE A 265 6.50 -3.42 3.37
C ILE A 265 5.69 -4.44 4.17
N SER A 266 5.57 -4.26 5.50
CA SER A 266 4.76 -5.16 6.35
C SER A 266 3.30 -5.20 5.92
N VAL A 267 2.69 -4.06 5.56
CA VAL A 267 1.30 -4.02 5.08
C VAL A 267 1.16 -4.75 3.74
N CYS A 268 2.13 -4.61 2.84
CA CYS A 268 2.12 -5.34 1.57
C CYS A 268 2.27 -6.86 1.79
N LEU A 269 3.17 -7.28 2.68
CA LEU A 269 3.34 -8.70 3.05
C LEU A 269 2.03 -9.27 3.60
N GLN A 270 1.40 -8.58 4.55
CA GLN A 270 0.11 -9.00 5.10
C GLN A 270 -0.95 -9.14 3.99
N SER A 271 -1.02 -8.16 3.08
CA SER A 271 -1.98 -8.19 1.96
C SER A 271 -1.76 -9.37 1.01
N ILE A 272 -0.50 -9.75 0.75
CA ILE A 272 -0.15 -10.96 -0.02
C ILE A 272 -0.61 -12.22 0.72
N VAL A 273 -0.33 -12.31 2.03
CA VAL A 273 -0.75 -13.45 2.87
C VAL A 273 -2.27 -13.58 2.86
N ASP A 274 -3.01 -12.49 3.03
CA ASP A 274 -4.47 -12.52 3.01
C ASP A 274 -5.00 -13.03 1.66
N GLU A 275 -4.36 -12.67 0.55
CA GLU A 275 -4.72 -13.18 -0.78
C GLU A 275 -4.42 -14.67 -0.95
N LEU A 276 -3.25 -15.14 -0.49
CA LEU A 276 -2.89 -16.55 -0.50
C LEU A 276 -3.89 -17.39 0.31
N MET A 277 -4.27 -16.91 1.49
CA MET A 277 -5.23 -17.61 2.35
C MET A 277 -6.63 -17.65 1.72
N ARG A 278 -7.05 -16.59 1.03
CA ARG A 278 -8.31 -16.60 0.26
C ARG A 278 -8.28 -17.63 -0.87
N GLN A 279 -7.20 -17.65 -1.66
CA GLN A 279 -7.04 -18.60 -2.75
C GLN A 279 -7.06 -20.04 -2.26
N LYS A 280 -6.35 -20.33 -1.16
CA LYS A 280 -6.37 -21.66 -0.51
C LYS A 280 -7.78 -22.09 -0.10
N ASN A 281 -8.60 -21.15 0.37
CA ASN A 281 -9.99 -21.41 0.75
C ASN A 281 -10.95 -21.49 -0.46
N GLY A 282 -10.44 -21.44 -1.70
CA GLY A 282 -11.26 -21.45 -2.92
C GLY A 282 -12.01 -20.14 -3.16
N THR A 283 -11.60 -19.06 -2.51
CA THR A 283 -12.22 -17.73 -2.62
C THR A 283 -11.33 -16.79 -3.43
N GLY A 284 -11.93 -16.10 -4.41
CA GLY A 284 -11.24 -15.06 -5.19
C GLY A 284 -11.22 -13.70 -4.49
N PRO A 285 -11.01 -12.60 -5.24
CA PRO A 285 -11.16 -11.25 -4.72
C PRO A 285 -12.56 -11.03 -4.15
N VAL A 286 -12.64 -10.35 -3.01
CA VAL A 286 -13.88 -10.16 -2.27
C VAL A 286 -14.34 -8.73 -2.44
N SER A 287 -15.63 -8.52 -2.68
CA SER A 287 -16.20 -7.17 -2.60
C SER A 287 -15.98 -6.62 -1.18
N PRO A 288 -15.69 -5.31 -1.04
CA PRO A 288 -15.77 -4.64 0.24
C PRO A 288 -17.09 -5.00 0.91
N ARG A 289 -17.05 -5.34 2.19
CA ARG A 289 -18.28 -5.72 2.90
C ARG A 289 -19.18 -4.50 2.91
N TYR A 290 -20.34 -4.59 2.26
CA TYR A 290 -21.40 -3.60 2.41
C TYR A 290 -21.86 -3.66 3.86
N LEU A 291 -21.23 -2.85 4.73
CA LEU A 291 -21.85 -2.42 5.95
C LEU A 291 -23.05 -1.59 5.49
N LYS A 292 -24.20 -2.27 5.32
CA LYS A 292 -25.51 -1.62 5.47
C LYS A 292 -25.33 -0.68 6.63
N ARG A 293 -25.64 0.61 6.44
CA ARG A 293 -25.61 1.67 7.46
C ARG A 293 -26.40 1.21 8.68
N GLY A 294 -25.77 0.36 9.47
CA GLY A 294 -26.30 -0.39 10.56
C GLY A 294 -25.90 0.39 11.78
N SER A 295 -26.88 0.73 12.59
CA SER A 295 -26.62 1.55 13.76
C SER A 295 -25.55 0.90 14.64
N LEU A 296 -24.47 1.64 14.89
CA LEU A 296 -23.41 1.18 15.78
C LEU A 296 -23.98 1.11 17.20
N THR A 297 -23.95 -0.05 17.84
CA THR A 297 -24.31 -0.14 19.26
C THR A 297 -23.06 -0.08 20.11
N TYR A 298 -22.96 0.91 20.99
CA TYR A 298 -21.88 1.02 21.98
C TYR A 298 -22.34 0.41 23.31
N VAL A 299 -21.55 -0.49 23.89
CA VAL A 299 -21.80 -1.05 25.22
C VAL A 299 -21.02 -0.24 26.25
N ARG A 300 -21.73 0.36 27.21
CA ARG A 300 -21.16 1.08 28.34
C ARG A 300 -20.56 0.14 29.38
N ARG A 301 -19.73 0.72 30.27
CA ARG A 301 -19.17 -0.01 31.42
C ARG A 301 -20.23 -0.56 32.38
N ASP A 302 -21.45 -0.03 32.35
CA ASP A 302 -22.59 -0.52 33.14
C ASP A 302 -23.33 -1.70 32.46
N GLY A 303 -22.87 -2.15 31.30
CA GLY A 303 -23.47 -3.23 30.53
C GLY A 303 -24.64 -2.79 29.63
N SER A 304 -25.03 -1.51 29.63
CA SER A 304 -26.08 -1.00 28.74
C SER A 304 -25.58 -0.81 27.31
N SER A 305 -26.34 -1.31 26.33
CA SER A 305 -26.07 -1.07 24.91
C SER A 305 -26.85 0.14 24.43
N GLN A 306 -26.16 1.18 23.94
CA GLN A 306 -26.79 2.34 23.31
C GLN A 306 -26.59 2.32 21.79
N LEU A 307 -27.71 2.50 21.10
CA LEU A 307 -27.81 2.64 19.66
C LEU A 307 -27.26 4.02 19.23
N ILE A 308 -26.17 4.05 18.47
CA ILE A 308 -25.65 5.25 17.81
C ILE A 308 -26.45 5.42 16.52
N THR A 309 -27.52 6.19 16.60
CA THR A 309 -28.25 6.67 15.43
C THR A 309 -27.48 7.84 14.80
N PRO A 310 -27.24 7.84 13.47
CA PRO A 310 -26.67 9.00 12.79
C PRO A 310 -27.74 10.08 12.65
N SER A 311 -27.99 10.84 13.72
CA SER A 311 -28.88 11.99 13.71
C SER A 311 -28.15 13.19 14.29
N SER A 312 -28.00 14.21 13.45
CA SER A 312 -27.44 15.56 13.66
C SER A 312 -26.87 15.89 15.05
N SER A 313 -25.56 15.73 15.21
CA SER A 313 -24.80 16.43 16.24
C SER A 313 -24.50 17.86 15.78
N SER A 314 -25.49 18.75 15.91
CA SER A 314 -25.29 20.20 15.77
C SER A 314 -25.03 20.90 17.12
N ASP A 315 -25.13 20.20 18.24
CA ASP A 315 -25.07 20.82 19.55
C ASP A 315 -23.99 20.18 20.44
N THR A 316 -22.74 20.63 20.33
CA THR A 316 -21.79 20.75 21.48
C THR A 316 -20.52 21.55 21.12
N LEU A 317 -20.59 22.62 20.30
CA LEU A 317 -19.46 23.55 20.13
C LEU A 317 -19.91 25.01 20.17
N SER A 318 -20.67 25.38 21.20
CA SER A 318 -21.02 26.78 21.47
C SER A 318 -20.97 27.01 22.97
N SER A 319 -19.77 27.26 23.52
CA SER A 319 -19.54 28.12 24.70
C SER A 319 -18.09 28.02 25.17
N ALA A 320 -17.23 28.87 24.59
CA ALA A 320 -16.10 29.48 25.28
C ALA A 320 -15.49 30.54 24.36
N ASN A 321 -16.14 31.70 24.26
CA ASN A 321 -15.43 32.92 23.91
C ASN A 321 -14.72 33.43 25.17
N GLY A 322 -13.41 33.57 25.09
CA GLY A 322 -12.56 34.16 26.13
C GLY A 322 -11.11 34.20 25.67
N ASP A 323 -10.76 35.28 24.96
CA ASP A 323 -9.45 35.89 24.78
C ASP A 323 -8.19 35.01 24.88
N SER A 324 -7.44 34.88 23.79
CA SER A 324 -6.14 35.58 23.61
C SER A 324 -5.41 35.08 22.36
N TYR A 325 -4.90 36.06 21.59
CA TYR A 325 -4.07 35.86 20.42
C TYR A 325 -2.75 35.17 20.79
N THR A 326 -2.53 33.96 20.29
CA THR A 326 -1.19 33.48 19.93
C THR A 326 -1.28 32.61 18.67
N SER A 327 -0.71 33.13 17.58
CA SER A 327 -0.48 32.38 16.34
C SER A 327 0.50 31.25 16.61
N GLY A 328 0.05 30.01 16.44
CA GLY A 328 0.86 28.81 16.56
C GLY A 328 0.22 27.63 15.82
N SER A 329 0.03 27.78 14.50
CA SER A 329 -0.45 26.69 13.65
C SER A 329 0.66 25.67 13.43
N SER A 330 0.85 24.71 14.34
CA SER A 330 1.55 23.46 14.04
C SER A 330 0.64 22.53 13.25
N ARG A 331 0.44 22.85 11.96
CA ARG A 331 -0.11 21.90 11.00
C ARG A 331 0.98 20.90 10.65
N GLU A 332 1.13 19.84 11.46
CA GLU A 332 1.95 18.71 11.09
C GLU A 332 1.27 17.94 9.94
N ILE A 333 1.84 18.03 8.74
CA ILE A 333 1.42 17.27 7.56
C ILE A 333 1.87 15.81 7.75
N PHE A 334 0.97 14.83 7.65
CA PHE A 334 1.34 13.42 7.79
C PHE A 334 1.79 12.84 6.45
N SER A 335 2.93 12.15 6.44
CA SER A 335 3.36 11.35 5.29
C SER A 335 2.58 10.03 5.23
N VAL A 336 2.52 9.43 4.03
CA VAL A 336 1.96 8.09 3.79
C VAL A 336 2.51 7.06 4.78
N GLN A 337 3.80 7.18 5.14
CA GLN A 337 4.46 6.36 6.17
C GLN A 337 3.84 6.54 7.57
N LYS A 338 3.65 7.79 8.04
CA LYS A 338 3.06 8.09 9.36
C LYS A 338 1.60 7.61 9.45
N LEU A 339 0.87 7.55 8.34
CA LEU A 339 -0.50 7.03 8.31
C LEU A 339 -0.56 5.50 8.30
N ALA A 340 0.37 4.84 7.59
CA ALA A 340 0.51 3.39 7.68
C ALA A 340 0.81 2.96 9.13
N GLU A 341 1.62 3.74 9.86
CA GLU A 341 1.91 3.49 11.28
C GLU A 341 0.68 3.65 12.19
N LYS A 342 -0.15 4.68 11.99
CA LYS A 342 -1.31 4.97 12.86
C LYS A 342 -2.54 4.08 12.62
N PHE A 343 -2.68 3.52 11.42
CA PHE A 343 -3.89 2.80 11.00
C PHE A 343 -3.64 1.37 10.51
N SER A 344 -2.42 0.83 10.67
CA SER A 344 -2.20 -0.58 10.42
C SER A 344 -3.03 -1.43 11.40
N SER A 345 -3.69 -2.47 10.88
CA SER A 345 -4.31 -3.54 11.68
C SER A 345 -3.29 -4.33 12.50
N VAL A 346 -2.01 -4.08 12.28
CA VAL A 346 -0.87 -4.69 12.95
C VAL A 346 -0.41 -3.78 14.09
N ALA A 347 -0.93 -4.01 15.29
CA ALA A 347 -0.55 -3.26 16.48
C ALA A 347 0.80 -3.78 17.03
N PHE A 348 1.88 -3.01 16.85
CA PHE A 348 3.19 -3.36 17.38
C PHE A 348 3.37 -2.82 18.81
N LYS A 349 3.51 -3.73 19.80
CA LYS A 349 4.09 -3.42 21.11
C LYS A 349 5.54 -3.88 21.13
N SER A 350 6.33 -3.28 22.02
CA SER A 350 7.80 -3.22 21.96
C SER A 350 8.52 -4.51 21.50
N GLY A 351 9.22 -4.43 20.37
CA GLY A 351 10.49 -5.10 20.03
C GLY A 351 10.57 -6.64 19.97
N ARG A 352 9.58 -7.40 20.46
CA ARG A 352 9.64 -8.88 20.49
C ARG A 352 8.47 -9.56 19.80
N ASP A 353 7.39 -8.84 19.52
CA ASP A 353 6.22 -9.41 18.88
C ASP A 353 6.46 -9.52 17.37
N CYS A 354 6.24 -10.72 16.82
CA CYS A 354 6.31 -10.99 15.38
C CYS A 354 4.90 -11.10 14.82
N VAL A 355 4.72 -10.70 13.57
CA VAL A 355 3.54 -11.00 12.76
C VAL A 355 3.71 -12.40 12.21
N GLU A 356 2.88 -13.34 12.66
CA GLU A 356 2.88 -14.71 12.17
C GLU A 356 2.34 -14.79 10.75
N ASN A 357 3.01 -15.58 9.90
CA ASN A 357 2.55 -15.80 8.54
C ASN A 357 1.73 -17.09 8.45
N ASN A 358 0.41 -16.94 8.40
CA ASN A 358 -0.51 -18.07 8.24
C ASN A 358 -0.32 -18.86 6.93
N ALA A 359 0.30 -18.25 5.90
CA ALA A 359 0.63 -18.96 4.67
C ALA A 359 1.84 -19.89 4.80
N PHE A 360 2.66 -19.74 5.86
CA PHE A 360 3.85 -20.56 6.10
C PHE A 360 3.49 -22.02 6.44
N GLU A 361 2.43 -22.25 7.21
CA GLU A 361 1.96 -23.61 7.53
C GLU A 361 1.38 -24.35 6.32
N ALA A 362 1.18 -23.65 5.21
CA ALA A 362 0.61 -24.20 3.98
C ALA A 362 1.67 -24.65 2.97
N ILE A 363 2.97 -24.57 3.28
CA ILE A 363 4.03 -25.04 2.38
C ILE A 363 3.92 -26.55 2.17
N GLY A 364 3.87 -26.98 0.92
CA GLY A 364 3.93 -28.39 0.56
C GLY A 364 5.38 -28.90 0.55
N ASP A 365 5.56 -30.22 0.53
CA ASP A 365 6.90 -30.85 0.47
C ASP A 365 7.75 -30.39 -0.74
N GLU A 366 7.10 -29.94 -1.82
CA GLU A 366 7.76 -29.37 -3.01
C GLU A 366 8.41 -28.00 -2.77
N GLU A 367 7.99 -27.28 -1.72
CA GLU A 367 8.51 -25.97 -1.34
C GLU A 367 9.45 -26.01 -0.13
N LEU A 368 9.95 -27.17 0.31
CA LEU A 368 10.88 -27.31 1.45
C LEU A 368 12.36 -27.19 1.06
#